data_AF-A0A074YQ09-F1
#
_entry.id   AF-A0A074YQ09-F1
#
_cell.length_a   1.000
_cell.length_b   1.000
_cell.length_c   1.000
_cell.angle_alpha   90.00
_cell.angle_beta   90.00
_cell.angle_gamma   90.00
#
_symmetry.space_group_name_H-M   'P 1'
#
loop_
_entity.id
_entity.type
_entity.pdbx_description
1 polymer ?
#
loop_
_entity_poly.entity_id
_entity_poly.type
_entity_poly.pdbx_seq_one_letter_code
_entity_poly.pdbx_strand_id
1 'polypeptide(L)' 'MFLLTTSTGKRTWFGCGMHVPAVMDSIPKDEWCGCEPKTEKNGTEYPPMGKLIILPQYQAD' A
#
# COMPACT_ATOMS: atom_id res chain seq x y z
N MET A 1 -4.92 -10.11 2.00
CA MET A 1 -4.51 -8.70 1.86
C MET A 1 -3.09 -8.59 2.35
N PHE A 2 -2.19 -7.95 1.60
CA PHE A 2 -0.75 -8.01 1.88
C PHE A 2 -0.16 -6.60 1.97
N LEU A 3 0.84 -6.45 2.85
CA LEU A 3 1.69 -5.27 2.91
C LEU A 3 2.79 -5.41 1.88
N LEU A 4 2.99 -4.35 1.10
CA LEU A 4 4.06 -4.26 0.13
C LEU A 4 5.01 -3.13 0.53
N THR A 5 6.30 -3.36 0.35
CA THR A 5 7.29 -2.29 0.34
C THR A 5 7.38 -1.77 -1.09
N THR A 6 7.22 -0.47 -1.25
CA THR A 6 7.34 0.21 -2.54
C THR A 6 8.81 0.42 -2.92
N SER A 7 9.08 0.85 -4.16
CA SER A 7 10.44 1.15 -4.63
C SER A 7 11.13 2.26 -3.83
N THR A 8 10.38 3.10 -3.11
CA THR A 8 10.90 4.15 -2.23
C THR A 8 11.13 3.67 -0.79
N GLY A 9 10.91 2.37 -0.51
CA GLY A 9 11.04 1.78 0.83
C GLY A 9 9.84 2.02 1.74
N LYS A 10 8.80 2.73 1.26
CA LYS A 10 7.57 3.00 2.02
C LYS A 10 6.56 1.86 1.91
N ARG A 11 5.70 1.72 2.90
CA ARG A 11 4.66 0.69 2.99
C ARG A 11 3.40 1.10 2.24
N THR A 12 2.83 0.15 1.52
CA THR A 12 1.49 0.25 0.93
C THR A 12 0.77 -1.10 1.05
N TRP A 13 -0.50 -1.15 0.66
CA TRP A 13 -1.37 -2.32 0.74
C TRP A 13 -1.72 -2.87 -0.64
N PHE A 14 -2.00 -4.17 -0.70
CA PHE A 14 -2.49 -4.87 -1.90
C PHE A 14 -3.63 -5.83 -1.58
N GLY A 15 -4.67 -5.82 -2.42
CA GLY A 15 -5.84 -6.70 -2.32
C GLY A 15 -7.14 -5.96 -2.68
N CYS A 16 -8.29 -6.54 -2.33
CA CYS A 16 -9.61 -5.99 -2.68
C CYS A 16 -10.00 -4.67 -1.96
N GLY A 17 -9.18 -4.16 -1.04
CA GLY A 17 -9.41 -2.87 -0.38
C GLY A 17 -10.51 -2.87 0.71
N MET A 18 -11.03 -4.04 1.09
CA MET A 18 -12.03 -4.15 2.17
C MET A 18 -11.43 -4.10 3.57
N HIS A 19 -10.12 -4.30 3.70
CA HIS A 19 -9.46 -4.43 5.00
C HIS A 19 -8.31 -3.41 5.18
N VAL A 20 -8.23 -2.36 4.35
CA VAL A 20 -7.13 -1.36 4.35
C VAL A 20 -6.78 -0.85 5.76
N PRO A 21 -7.76 -0.43 6.59
CA PRO A 21 -7.48 0.04 7.95
C PRO A 21 -6.77 -1.03 8.79
N ALA A 22 -7.26 -2.27 8.76
CA ALA A 22 -6.70 -3.37 9.55
C ALA A 22 -5.23 -3.70 9.22
N VAL A 23 -4.73 -3.27 8.07
CA VAL A 23 -3.36 -3.54 7.61
C VAL A 23 -2.46 -2.31 7.65
N MET A 24 -3.02 -1.12 7.43
CA MET A 24 -2.24 0.13 7.43
C MET A 24 -2.18 0.80 8.80
N ASP A 25 -3.21 0.65 9.65
CA ASP A 25 -3.32 1.41 10.91
C ASP A 25 -2.26 1.02 11.95
N SER A 26 -1.67 -0.18 11.83
CA SER A 26 -0.56 -0.62 12.68
C SER A 26 0.80 -0.06 12.24
N ILE A 27 0.86 0.61 11.09
CA ILE A 27 2.09 1.16 10.51
C ILE A 27 2.15 2.65 10.81
N PRO A 28 3.28 3.18 11.32
CA PRO A 28 3.48 4.62 11.45
C PRO A 28 3.23 5.37 10.13
N LYS A 29 2.50 6.49 10.18
CA LYS A 29 2.09 7.23 8.97
C LYS A 29 3.28 7.74 8.14
N ASP A 30 4.41 7.98 8.77
CA ASP A 30 5.66 8.37 8.11
C ASP A 30 6.26 7.24 7.26
N GLU A 31 5.91 5.98 7.52
CA GLU A 31 6.29 4.84 6.70
C GLU A 31 5.33 4.60 5.53
N TRP A 32 4.19 5.29 5.45
CA TRP A 32 3.22 5.10 4.37
C TRP A 32 3.71 5.69 3.04
N CYS A 33 3.35 5.07 1.90
CA CYS A 33 3.60 5.66 0.57
C CYS A 33 2.82 6.97 0.46
N GLY A 34 3.51 8.10 0.29
CA GLY A 34 2.90 9.42 0.03
C GLY A 34 2.41 9.61 -1.41
N CYS A 35 2.05 8.50 -2.06
CA CYS A 35 1.79 8.41 -3.49
C CYS A 35 0.36 8.86 -3.78
N GLU A 36 0.12 9.56 -4.89
CA GLU A 36 -1.22 10.04 -5.27
C GLU A 36 -1.76 9.26 -6.49
N PRO A 37 -3.10 9.08 -6.63
CA PRO A 37 -4.16 9.54 -5.73
C PRO A 37 -4.31 8.63 -4.49
N LYS A 38 -4.73 9.22 -3.37
CA LYS A 38 -5.04 8.46 -2.16
C LYS A 38 -6.39 7.75 -2.27
N THR A 39 -6.57 6.72 -1.47
CA THR A 39 -7.84 5.99 -1.34
C THR A 39 -8.50 6.34 -0.02
N GLU A 40 -9.70 6.92 -0.06
CA GLU A 40 -10.49 7.15 1.15
C GLU A 40 -11.16 5.86 1.61
N LYS A 41 -11.06 5.55 2.91
CA LYS A 41 -11.85 4.51 3.58
C LYS A 41 -12.33 5.04 4.92
N ASN A 42 -13.65 5.10 5.10
CA ASN A 42 -14.29 5.47 6.36
C ASN A 42 -13.78 6.82 6.92
N GLY A 43 -13.58 7.81 6.05
CA GLY A 43 -13.09 9.15 6.43
C GLY A 43 -11.57 9.26 6.65
N THR A 44 -10.80 8.19 6.47
CA THR A 44 -9.33 8.22 6.49
C THR A 44 -8.77 8.03 5.09
N GLU A 45 -7.82 8.87 4.69
CA GLU A 45 -7.07 8.69 3.45
C GLU A 45 -5.90 7.72 3.64
N TYR A 46 -5.86 6.70 2.80
CA TYR A 46 -4.79 5.70 2.74
C TYR A 46 -3.98 5.84 1.46
N PRO A 47 -2.75 5.30 1.43
CA PRO A 47 -1.98 5.19 0.21
C PRO A 47 -2.75 4.48 -0.91
N PRO A 48 -2.42 4.75 -2.19
CA PRO A 48 -2.95 3.98 -3.30
C PRO A 48 -2.58 2.50 -3.15
N MET A 49 -3.46 1.63 -3.61
CA MET A 49 -3.16 0.20 -3.70
C MET A 49 -1.89 -0.01 -4.52
N GLY A 50 -0.95 -0.80 -3.99
CA GLY A 50 0.24 -1.20 -4.71
C GLY A 50 -0.13 -1.99 -5.96
N LYS A 51 0.51 -1.69 -7.09
CA LYS A 51 0.41 -2.51 -8.30
C LYS A 51 1.59 -3.47 -8.32
N LEU A 52 1.30 -4.76 -8.16
CA LEU A 52 2.27 -5.80 -8.50
C LEU A 52 2.46 -5.75 -10.01
N ILE A 53 3.56 -5.14 -10.45
CA ILE A 53 4.08 -5.40 -11.79
C ILE A 53 4.78 -6.75 -11.64
N ILE A 54 4.40 -7.72 -12.48
CA ILE A 54 5.07 -9.01 -12.53
C ILE A 54 6.29 -8.90 -13.49
N LEU A 55 7.53 -8.77 -12.98
CA LEU A 55 8.77 -8.92 -13.78
C LEU A 55 9.55 -10.19 -13.33
N PRO A 56 10.11 -11.04 -14.17
CA PRO A 56 10.64 -12.31 -13.69
C PRO A 56 11.82 -12.15 -12.71
N GLN A 57 11.60 -12.57 -11.45
CA GLN A 57 12.60 -12.88 -10.43
C GLN A 57 13.53 -11.73 -10.01
N TYR A 58 13.00 -11.03 -9.01
CA TYR A 58 13.35 -9.76 -8.41
C TYR A 58 13.07 -8.53 -9.27
N GLN A 59 12.29 -7.63 -8.68
CA GLN A 59 12.10 -6.23 -9.06
C GLN A 59 10.98 -6.04 -10.07
N ALA A 60 9.77 -6.05 -9.53
CA ALA A 60 8.65 -6.67 -10.20
C ALA A 60 8.94 -8.16 -10.43
N ASP A 61 7.97 -9.02 -10.06
CA ASP A 61 7.74 -10.46 -10.32
C ASP A 61 6.36 -10.90 -9.92
#